data_AF-A0A6I7R7X5-F1
#
_entry.id   AF-A0A6I7R7X5-F1
#
_cell.length_a   1.000
_cell.length_b   1.000
_cell.length_c   1.000
_cell.angle_alpha   90.00
_cell.angle_beta   90.00
_cell.angle_gamma   90.00
#
_symmetry.space_group_name_H-M   'P 1'
#
loop_
_entity.id
_entity.type
_entity.pdbx_description
1 polymer ?
#
loop_
_entity_poly.entity_id
_entity_poly.type
_entity_poly.pdbx_seq_one_letter_code
_entity_poly.pdbx_strand_id
1 'polypeptide(L)'
;MTLFDGMTNATPWPIKSAPDPGCEQISARHFLPTSALRPTWAVLADARTHPRSIEYGAPAAARALALAEEHPESIIVGHSALAVYGLPHLVEGWDTTLVLPRAGNATGDALSATITRRGCRDSEAWALIFNGYPFRVANPAVTTCGALKVIGGDELESIQLVDAAMRHLSVTAGELRDAARYRVNGRWLEKILSQSSPLADSPKETEMRLLTVQIAQRFGLSLQQQMPLYSGSRLVTILDLALVEPKIGLMYDGSHHWEYDQR
;
A
#
# COMPACT_ATOMS: atom_id res chain seq x y z
N MET A 1 9.03 2.80 -10.06
CA MET A 1 8.61 4.17 -10.44
C MET A 1 9.28 5.14 -9.47
N THR A 2 9.83 6.26 -9.95
CA THR A 2 10.44 7.26 -9.05
C THR A 2 9.38 8.29 -8.67
N LEU A 3 8.98 8.30 -7.40
CA LEU A 3 8.04 9.29 -6.86
C LEU A 3 8.79 10.57 -6.52
N PHE A 4 8.15 11.73 -6.71
CA PHE A 4 8.71 13.03 -6.33
C PHE A 4 7.60 14.07 -6.09
N ASP A 5 7.93 15.11 -5.35
CA ASP A 5 7.02 16.23 -5.09
C ASP A 5 6.78 17.04 -6.38
N GLY A 6 5.51 17.33 -6.68
CA GLY A 6 5.09 17.98 -7.92
C GLY A 6 4.83 17.01 -9.09
N MET A 7 4.88 15.69 -8.88
CA MET A 7 4.60 14.74 -9.96
C MET A 7 3.15 14.86 -10.47
N THR A 8 2.99 14.65 -11.77
CA THR A 8 1.69 14.65 -12.46
C THR A 8 1.35 13.26 -12.91
N ASN A 9 0.17 12.78 -12.53
CA ASN A 9 -0.36 11.48 -12.92
C ASN A 9 -1.77 11.64 -13.48
N ALA A 10 -2.13 10.79 -14.46
CA ALA A 10 -3.54 10.58 -14.76
C ALA A 10 -4.13 9.64 -13.70
N THR A 11 -5.37 9.88 -13.28
CA THR A 11 -6.08 8.86 -12.49
C THR A 11 -6.52 7.74 -13.42
N PRO A 12 -6.26 6.46 -13.10
CA PRO A 12 -6.85 5.37 -13.87
C PRO A 12 -8.37 5.28 -13.66
N TRP A 13 -8.91 5.95 -12.63
CA TRP A 13 -10.33 5.89 -12.27
C TRP A 13 -11.12 7.03 -12.94
N PRO A 14 -12.20 6.71 -13.68
CA PRO A 14 -13.08 7.71 -14.28
C PRO A 14 -14.08 8.25 -13.24
N ILE A 15 -13.58 9.04 -12.28
CA ILE A 15 -14.41 9.67 -11.24
C ILE A 15 -15.32 10.73 -11.88
N LYS A 16 -16.61 10.67 -11.60
CA LYS A 16 -17.63 11.61 -12.10
C LYS A 16 -18.20 12.46 -10.98
N SER A 17 -18.52 13.71 -11.25
CA SER A 17 -19.13 14.65 -10.29
C SER A 17 -20.67 14.69 -10.33
N ALA A 18 -21.29 13.81 -11.11
CA ALA A 18 -22.73 13.71 -11.25
C ALA A 18 -23.19 12.24 -11.28
N PRO A 19 -24.39 11.93 -10.76
CA PRO A 19 -24.97 10.60 -10.87
C PRO A 19 -25.19 10.22 -12.34
N ASP A 20 -24.93 8.97 -12.68
CA ASP A 20 -25.08 8.41 -14.03
C ASP A 20 -25.47 6.93 -13.92
N PRO A 21 -26.41 6.40 -14.74
CA PRO A 21 -26.72 4.97 -14.74
C PRO A 21 -25.48 4.09 -14.84
N GLY A 22 -25.42 3.04 -14.01
CA GLY A 22 -24.25 2.15 -13.95
C GLY A 22 -23.04 2.73 -13.23
N CYS A 23 -23.22 3.78 -12.43
CA CYS A 23 -22.22 4.27 -11.48
C CYS A 23 -22.69 4.10 -10.04
N GLU A 24 -21.75 3.88 -9.13
CA GLU A 24 -21.98 3.89 -7.68
C GLU A 24 -21.34 5.11 -7.03
N GLN A 25 -21.96 5.56 -5.95
CA GLN A 25 -21.48 6.69 -5.18
C GLN A 25 -20.25 6.30 -4.35
N ILE A 26 -19.23 7.15 -4.35
CA ILE A 26 -17.97 6.91 -3.62
C ILE A 26 -17.63 8.03 -2.62
N SER A 27 -18.34 9.16 -2.69
CA SER A 27 -18.33 10.25 -1.72
C SER A 27 -19.61 11.09 -1.87
N ALA A 28 -19.76 12.21 -1.16
CA ALA A 28 -20.98 13.02 -1.22
C ALA A 28 -21.30 13.54 -2.64
N ARG A 29 -20.28 13.82 -3.46
CA ARG A 29 -20.43 14.42 -4.80
C ARG A 29 -19.80 13.60 -5.92
N HIS A 30 -19.19 12.46 -5.63
CA HIS A 30 -18.46 11.68 -6.63
C HIS A 30 -18.99 10.26 -6.80
N PHE A 31 -18.90 9.79 -8.05
CA PHE A 31 -19.40 8.51 -8.50
C PHE A 31 -18.34 7.81 -9.35
N LEU A 32 -18.37 6.48 -9.35
CA LEU A 32 -17.49 5.64 -10.14
C LEU A 32 -18.32 4.62 -10.93
N PRO A 33 -18.03 4.37 -12.22
CA PRO A 33 -18.66 3.28 -12.97
C PRO A 33 -18.50 1.94 -12.26
N THR A 34 -19.55 1.10 -12.30
CA THR A 34 -19.53 -0.22 -11.64
C THR A 34 -18.40 -1.11 -12.16
N SER A 35 -17.98 -0.93 -13.42
CA SER A 35 -16.84 -1.64 -14.01
C SER A 35 -15.48 -1.26 -13.42
N ALA A 36 -15.39 -0.12 -12.72
CA ALA A 36 -14.18 0.33 -12.03
C ALA A 36 -14.23 0.07 -10.52
N LEU A 37 -15.31 -0.53 -10.01
CA LEU A 37 -15.38 -1.02 -8.63
C LEU A 37 -14.52 -2.27 -8.45
N ARG A 38 -14.15 -2.52 -7.20
CA ARG A 38 -13.40 -3.71 -6.80
C ARG A 38 -14.30 -4.95 -6.90
N PRO A 39 -13.73 -6.14 -7.18
CA PRO A 39 -14.51 -7.36 -7.23
C PRO A 39 -15.08 -7.69 -5.84
N THR A 40 -16.35 -8.10 -5.80
CA THR A 40 -17.12 -8.33 -4.56
C THR A 40 -16.41 -9.26 -3.57
N TRP A 41 -15.75 -10.33 -4.05
CA TRP A 41 -15.05 -11.28 -3.19
C TRP A 41 -13.90 -10.61 -2.40
N ALA A 42 -13.21 -9.64 -3.00
CA ALA A 42 -12.10 -8.93 -2.35
C ALA A 42 -12.64 -7.93 -1.33
N VAL A 43 -13.73 -7.24 -1.66
CA VAL A 43 -14.43 -6.33 -0.73
C VAL A 43 -14.89 -7.07 0.52
N LEU A 44 -15.54 -8.23 0.34
CA LEU A 44 -16.01 -9.06 1.45
C LEU A 44 -14.86 -9.69 2.25
N ALA A 45 -13.72 -10.00 1.61
CA ALA A 45 -12.54 -10.48 2.31
C ALA A 45 -11.98 -9.41 3.27
N ASP A 46 -11.80 -8.18 2.78
CA ASP A 46 -11.28 -7.07 3.58
C ASP A 46 -12.27 -6.63 4.66
N ALA A 47 -13.58 -6.62 4.37
CA ALA A 47 -14.59 -6.27 5.36
C ALA A 47 -14.57 -7.24 6.56
N ARG A 48 -14.23 -8.52 6.36
CA ARG A 48 -14.13 -9.49 7.47
C ARG A 48 -12.99 -9.19 8.44
N THR A 49 -11.92 -8.57 7.97
CA THR A 49 -10.76 -8.20 8.81
C THR A 49 -10.83 -6.74 9.28
N HIS A 50 -11.69 -5.93 8.68
CA HIS A 50 -11.93 -4.54 9.10
C HIS A 50 -12.59 -4.47 10.49
N PRO A 51 -12.11 -3.64 11.44
CA PRO A 51 -12.64 -3.55 12.81
C PRO A 51 -14.13 -3.20 12.91
N ARG A 52 -14.69 -2.56 11.88
CA ARG A 52 -16.10 -2.14 11.81
C ARG A 52 -16.90 -2.88 10.72
N SER A 53 -16.29 -3.88 10.08
CA SER A 53 -16.89 -4.64 8.97
C SER A 53 -17.44 -3.78 7.84
N ILE A 54 -16.68 -2.76 7.43
CA ILE A 54 -17.10 -1.85 6.36
C ILE A 54 -16.67 -2.41 5.02
N GLU A 55 -17.59 -2.37 4.07
CA GLU A 55 -17.37 -2.78 2.70
C GLU A 55 -16.92 -1.58 1.86
N TYR A 56 -15.66 -1.60 1.44
CA TYR A 56 -15.10 -0.60 0.56
C TYR A 56 -15.12 -1.08 -0.89
N GLY A 57 -16.24 -0.84 -1.59
CA GLY A 57 -16.41 -1.24 -3.00
C GLY A 57 -15.52 -0.46 -3.97
N ALA A 58 -15.29 0.82 -3.72
CA ALA A 58 -14.45 1.66 -4.57
C ALA A 58 -12.95 1.55 -4.21
N PRO A 59 -12.03 1.61 -5.20
CA PRO A 59 -10.60 1.63 -4.95
C PRO A 59 -10.19 2.73 -3.96
N ALA A 60 -9.29 2.42 -3.02
CA ALA A 60 -8.90 3.30 -1.93
C ALA A 60 -8.36 4.66 -2.42
N ALA A 61 -7.59 4.65 -3.50
CA ALA A 61 -7.08 5.88 -4.12
C ALA A 61 -8.19 6.72 -4.76
N ALA A 62 -9.18 6.09 -5.42
CA ALA A 62 -10.33 6.80 -5.98
C ALA A 62 -11.15 7.47 -4.86
N ARG A 63 -11.42 6.75 -3.76
CA ARG A 63 -12.06 7.31 -2.56
C ARG A 63 -11.27 8.47 -1.97
N ALA A 64 -9.94 8.30 -1.85
CA ALA A 64 -9.06 9.31 -1.29
C ALA A 64 -9.07 10.62 -2.09
N LEU A 65 -8.98 10.53 -3.42
CA LEU A 65 -9.00 11.70 -4.30
C LEU A 65 -10.36 12.39 -4.28
N ALA A 66 -11.46 11.62 -4.41
CA ALA A 66 -12.83 12.16 -4.36
C ALA A 66 -13.12 12.91 -3.04
N LEU A 67 -12.75 12.31 -1.91
CA LEU A 67 -12.95 12.93 -0.59
C LEU A 67 -11.99 14.11 -0.34
N ALA A 68 -10.77 14.08 -0.87
CA ALA A 68 -9.85 15.20 -0.77
C ALA A 68 -10.29 16.40 -1.63
N GLU A 69 -10.93 16.16 -2.78
CA GLU A 69 -11.50 17.23 -3.62
C GLU A 69 -12.66 17.95 -2.89
N GLU A 70 -13.44 17.23 -2.09
CA GLU A 70 -14.47 17.80 -1.21
C GLU A 70 -13.88 18.53 0.00
N HIS A 71 -12.60 18.31 0.30
CA HIS A 71 -11.85 18.92 1.39
C HIS A 71 -10.50 19.50 0.92
N PRO A 72 -10.48 20.58 0.12
CA PRO A 72 -9.26 21.05 -0.56
C PRO A 72 -8.08 21.40 0.36
N GLU A 73 -8.34 21.77 1.60
CA GLU A 73 -7.33 22.11 2.61
C GLU A 73 -6.70 20.87 3.29
N SER A 74 -7.24 19.68 3.02
CA SER A 74 -6.83 18.44 3.64
C SER A 74 -5.51 17.91 3.10
N ILE A 75 -4.88 17.01 3.86
CA ILE A 75 -3.75 16.20 3.40
C ILE A 75 -4.18 14.73 3.44
N ILE A 76 -4.02 14.02 2.33
CA ILE A 76 -4.24 12.57 2.26
C ILE A 76 -3.10 11.86 3.00
N VAL A 77 -3.43 10.91 3.89
CA VAL A 77 -2.45 10.21 4.75
C VAL A 77 -2.73 8.72 4.89
N GLY A 78 -1.78 7.99 5.50
CA GLY A 78 -1.89 6.56 5.81
C GLY A 78 -2.04 5.66 4.57
N HIS A 79 -2.85 4.61 4.71
CA HIS A 79 -3.16 3.70 3.61
C HIS A 79 -3.78 4.42 2.40
N SER A 80 -4.53 5.50 2.60
CA SER A 80 -5.12 6.28 1.52
C SER A 80 -4.07 6.95 0.64
N ALA A 81 -3.03 7.54 1.24
CA ALA A 81 -1.94 8.14 0.49
C ALA A 81 -1.05 7.08 -0.17
N LEU A 82 -0.82 5.94 0.49
CA LEU A 82 -0.12 4.80 -0.12
C LEU A 82 -0.85 4.31 -1.38
N ALA A 83 -2.18 4.22 -1.33
CA ALA A 83 -2.99 3.88 -2.50
C ALA A 83 -2.84 4.93 -3.63
N VAL A 84 -2.84 6.23 -3.29
CA VAL A 84 -2.65 7.32 -4.28
C VAL A 84 -1.27 7.24 -4.95
N TYR A 85 -0.23 6.81 -4.24
CA TYR A 85 1.09 6.54 -4.82
C TYR A 85 1.15 5.25 -5.64
N GLY A 86 0.07 4.46 -5.67
CA GLY A 86 -0.02 3.20 -6.41
C GLY A 86 0.59 2.01 -5.68
N LEU A 87 0.64 2.04 -4.33
CA LEU A 87 1.08 0.85 -3.57
C LEU A 87 0.14 -0.33 -3.88
N PRO A 88 0.67 -1.46 -4.37
CA PRO A 88 -0.16 -2.63 -4.65
C PRO A 88 -0.47 -3.38 -3.36
N HIS A 89 -1.69 -3.93 -3.27
CA HIS A 89 -2.17 -4.69 -2.12
C HIS A 89 -2.20 -3.86 -0.81
N LEU A 90 -2.72 -4.44 0.28
CA LEU A 90 -2.67 -3.91 1.66
C LEU A 90 -3.37 -2.56 1.93
N VAL A 91 -3.83 -1.82 0.93
CA VAL A 91 -4.40 -0.47 1.11
C VAL A 91 -5.91 -0.40 0.97
N GLU A 92 -6.50 -1.36 0.27
CA GLU A 92 -7.87 -1.24 -0.25
C GLU A 92 -8.96 -1.33 0.84
N GLY A 93 -8.74 -2.18 1.84
CA GLY A 93 -9.68 -2.44 2.94
C GLY A 93 -9.71 -1.39 4.05
N TRP A 94 -8.91 -0.33 3.97
CA TRP A 94 -8.77 0.66 5.04
C TRP A 94 -9.68 1.89 4.86
N ASP A 95 -10.04 2.50 5.99
CA ASP A 95 -10.68 3.81 6.06
C ASP A 95 -9.93 4.85 5.20
N THR A 96 -10.67 5.68 4.46
CA THR A 96 -10.07 6.87 3.86
C THR A 96 -9.70 7.86 4.95
N THR A 97 -8.43 8.25 5.07
CA THR A 97 -7.96 9.14 6.13
C THR A 97 -7.42 10.46 5.59
N LEU A 98 -7.95 11.56 6.13
CA LEU A 98 -7.50 12.92 5.83
C LEU A 98 -7.03 13.63 7.10
N VAL A 99 -5.99 14.45 6.97
CA VAL A 99 -5.57 15.39 8.01
C VAL A 99 -6.17 16.77 7.71
N LEU A 100 -6.98 17.28 8.65
CA LEU A 100 -7.47 18.67 8.64
C LEU A 100 -7.07 19.34 9.97
N PRO A 101 -6.04 20.20 10.01
CA PRO A 101 -5.47 20.74 11.25
C PRO A 101 -6.45 21.54 12.15
N ARG A 102 -7.51 22.07 11.55
CA ARG A 102 -8.53 22.90 12.22
C ARG A 102 -9.85 22.17 12.50
N ALA A 103 -10.01 20.94 12.02
CA ALA A 103 -11.22 20.15 12.23
C ALA A 103 -11.16 19.34 13.54
N GLY A 104 -12.33 18.94 14.03
CA GLY A 104 -12.44 17.89 15.05
C GLY A 104 -12.11 16.53 14.46
N ASN A 105 -11.61 15.61 15.30
CA ASN A 105 -11.46 14.22 14.87
C ASN A 105 -12.85 13.63 14.60
N ALA A 106 -12.99 12.90 13.50
CA ALA A 106 -14.21 12.21 13.13
C ALA A 106 -13.87 10.87 12.49
N THR A 107 -14.70 9.87 12.75
CA THR A 107 -14.57 8.55 12.11
C THR A 107 -15.48 8.52 10.89
N GLY A 108 -14.91 8.23 9.72
CA GLY A 108 -15.64 8.13 8.46
C GLY A 108 -16.16 6.72 8.19
N ASP A 109 -16.63 6.49 6.98
CA ASP A 109 -17.17 5.23 6.49
C ASP A 109 -16.82 5.01 5.01
N ALA A 110 -17.63 4.23 4.27
CA ALA A 110 -17.43 3.99 2.84
C ALA A 110 -17.52 5.26 1.97
N LEU A 111 -18.28 6.27 2.42
CA LEU A 111 -18.59 7.48 1.64
C LEU A 111 -18.04 8.76 2.28
N SER A 112 -17.39 8.66 3.44
CA SER A 112 -16.86 9.79 4.20
C SER A 112 -15.48 9.49 4.76
N ALA A 113 -14.61 10.50 4.83
CA ALA A 113 -13.27 10.33 5.35
C ALA A 113 -13.23 10.30 6.88
N THR A 114 -12.37 9.45 7.44
CA THR A 114 -11.87 9.59 8.80
C THR A 114 -10.99 10.85 8.85
N ILE A 115 -11.41 11.83 9.65
CA ILE A 115 -10.74 13.11 9.82
C ILE A 115 -9.87 13.07 11.06
N THR A 116 -8.60 13.43 10.90
CA THR A 116 -7.67 13.58 12.02
C THR A 116 -7.09 14.98 12.06
N ARG A 117 -6.87 15.51 13.27
CA ARG A 117 -6.24 16.83 13.43
C ARG A 117 -4.73 16.79 13.24
N ARG A 118 -4.10 15.64 13.49
CA ARG A 118 -2.65 15.44 13.48
C ARG A 118 -2.34 14.15 12.72
N GLY A 119 -1.19 14.12 12.05
CA GLY A 119 -0.72 12.94 11.34
C GLY A 119 0.39 13.26 10.35
N CYS A 120 0.30 14.44 9.74
CA CYS A 120 1.27 14.98 8.79
C CYS A 120 1.49 16.48 9.09
N ARG A 121 2.72 16.96 8.95
CA ARG A 121 3.04 18.39 8.96
C ARG A 121 2.94 18.94 7.54
N ASP A 122 2.69 20.24 7.39
CA ASP A 122 2.64 20.86 6.06
C ASP A 122 3.95 20.67 5.27
N SER A 123 5.11 20.70 5.95
CA SER A 123 6.42 20.44 5.35
C SER A 123 6.66 18.99 4.92
N GLU A 124 5.77 18.08 5.30
CA GLU A 124 5.84 16.66 4.98
C GLU A 124 4.85 16.28 3.86
N ALA A 125 3.99 17.21 3.44
CA ALA A 125 3.03 17.02 2.37
C ALA A 125 3.68 17.39 1.02
N TRP A 126 3.53 16.49 0.05
CA TRP A 126 3.84 16.73 -1.36
C TRP A 126 2.59 17.22 -2.08
N ALA A 127 2.80 18.01 -3.13
CA ALA A 127 1.77 18.37 -4.10
C ALA A 127 1.80 17.36 -5.25
N LEU A 128 0.70 16.62 -5.45
CA LEU A 128 0.53 15.71 -6.58
C LEU A 128 -0.56 16.25 -7.49
N ILE A 129 -0.33 16.26 -8.80
CA ILE A 129 -1.32 16.74 -9.76
C ILE A 129 -2.02 15.55 -10.41
N PHE A 130 -3.34 15.46 -10.23
CA PHE A 130 -4.18 14.44 -10.85
C PHE A 130 -5.24 15.12 -11.71
N ASN A 131 -5.27 14.79 -13.01
CA ASN A 131 -6.19 15.38 -13.99
C ASN A 131 -6.22 16.93 -13.94
N GLY A 132 -5.07 17.56 -13.68
CA GLY A 132 -4.93 19.01 -13.57
C GLY A 132 -5.33 19.60 -12.20
N TYR A 133 -5.85 18.79 -11.27
CA TYR A 133 -6.17 19.23 -9.91
C TYR A 133 -5.01 18.90 -8.95
N PRO A 134 -4.55 19.88 -8.13
CA PRO A 134 -3.50 19.65 -7.14
C PRO A 134 -4.06 19.05 -5.85
N PHE A 135 -3.50 17.92 -5.43
CA PHE A 135 -3.78 17.27 -4.15
C PHE A 135 -2.58 17.36 -3.22
N ARG A 136 -2.84 17.52 -1.92
CA ARG A 136 -1.81 17.43 -0.88
C ARG A 136 -1.78 16.03 -0.32
N VAL A 137 -0.63 15.36 -0.41
CA VAL A 137 -0.47 13.96 0.00
C VAL A 137 0.78 13.85 0.87
N ALA A 138 0.67 13.23 2.04
CA ALA A 138 1.86 13.01 2.88
C ALA A 138 2.89 12.18 2.13
N ASN A 139 4.17 12.57 2.19
CA ASN A 139 5.23 11.87 1.49
C ASN A 139 5.27 10.36 1.82
N PRO A 140 5.82 9.51 0.91
CA PRO A 140 5.79 8.06 1.04
C PRO A 140 6.25 7.52 2.40
N ALA A 141 7.33 8.05 2.98
CA ALA A 141 7.85 7.58 4.25
C ALA A 141 6.96 7.97 5.44
N VAL A 142 6.45 9.21 5.47
CA VAL A 142 5.52 9.69 6.52
C VAL A 142 4.21 8.92 6.48
N THR A 143 3.68 8.68 5.28
CA THR A 143 2.44 7.94 5.14
C THR A 143 2.59 6.46 5.50
N THR A 144 3.73 5.84 5.18
CA THR A 144 4.06 4.48 5.63
C THR A 144 4.09 4.39 7.16
N CYS A 145 4.75 5.35 7.83
CA CYS A 145 4.74 5.42 9.29
C CYS A 145 3.34 5.67 9.89
N GLY A 146 2.51 6.44 9.19
CA GLY A 146 1.11 6.64 9.55
C GLY A 146 0.31 5.34 9.47
N ALA A 147 0.47 4.57 8.40
CA ALA A 147 -0.17 3.27 8.21
C ALA A 147 0.29 2.23 9.26
N LEU A 148 1.59 2.16 9.57
CA LEU A 148 2.13 1.29 10.63
C LEU A 148 1.48 1.54 12.00
N LYS A 149 1.13 2.79 12.33
CA LYS A 149 0.42 3.09 13.57
C LYS A 149 -0.99 2.51 13.60
N VAL A 150 -1.67 2.51 12.46
CA VAL A 150 -3.05 2.03 12.35
C VAL A 150 -3.08 0.49 12.43
N ILE A 151 -2.10 -0.19 11.84
CA ILE A 151 -1.91 -1.65 11.98
C ILE A 151 -1.77 -2.04 13.47
N GLY A 152 -1.23 -1.17 14.32
CA GLY A 152 -1.31 -1.35 15.77
C GLY A 152 -0.34 -2.39 16.33
N GLY A 153 0.70 -2.75 15.59
CA GLY A 153 1.80 -3.59 16.07
C GLY A 153 1.80 -5.03 15.58
N ASP A 154 0.87 -5.43 14.71
CA ASP A 154 0.96 -6.73 14.01
C ASP A 154 2.27 -6.79 13.21
N GLU A 155 3.13 -7.74 13.55
CA GLU A 155 4.49 -7.80 13.01
C GLU A 155 4.50 -8.24 11.55
N LEU A 156 3.66 -9.20 11.17
CA LEU A 156 3.64 -9.72 9.80
C LEU A 156 3.12 -8.66 8.85
N GLU A 157 1.97 -8.04 9.18
CA GLU A 157 1.37 -7.01 8.35
C GLU A 157 2.27 -5.76 8.26
N SER A 158 2.96 -5.41 9.35
CA SER A 158 3.93 -4.32 9.35
C SER A 158 5.14 -4.59 8.46
N ILE A 159 5.69 -5.82 8.48
CA ILE A 159 6.80 -6.20 7.59
C ILE A 159 6.33 -6.19 6.13
N GLN A 160 5.14 -6.73 5.85
CA GLN A 160 4.56 -6.73 4.49
C GLN A 160 4.37 -5.29 3.96
N LEU A 161 3.87 -4.38 4.79
CA LEU A 161 3.70 -2.98 4.42
C LEU A 161 5.05 -2.30 4.14
N VAL A 162 6.07 -2.55 4.98
CA VAL A 162 7.41 -1.99 4.79
C VAL A 162 8.05 -2.57 3.53
N ASP A 163 8.02 -3.88 3.31
CA ASP A 163 8.54 -4.54 2.11
C ASP A 163 7.90 -3.94 0.85
N ALA A 164 6.57 -3.78 0.85
CA ALA A 164 5.84 -3.19 -0.27
C ALA A 164 6.23 -1.71 -0.50
N ALA A 165 6.34 -0.90 0.55
CA ALA A 165 6.73 0.51 0.43
C ALA A 165 8.17 0.64 -0.10
N MET A 166 9.09 -0.22 0.36
CA MET A 166 10.47 -0.24 -0.13
C MET A 166 10.54 -0.69 -1.59
N ARG A 167 9.82 -1.77 -1.94
CA ARG A 167 9.83 -2.37 -3.28
C ARG A 167 9.19 -1.46 -4.34
N HIS A 168 7.99 -0.95 -4.05
CA HIS A 168 7.12 -0.34 -5.06
C HIS A 168 7.19 1.18 -5.05
N LEU A 169 7.47 1.79 -3.89
CA LEU A 169 7.53 3.25 -3.72
C LEU A 169 8.96 3.76 -3.54
N SER A 170 9.97 2.87 -3.57
CA SER A 170 11.39 3.19 -3.35
C SER A 170 11.68 3.85 -2.01
N VAL A 171 10.84 3.63 -0.99
CA VAL A 171 11.08 4.17 0.36
C VAL A 171 12.28 3.47 0.99
N THR A 172 13.19 4.22 1.57
CA THR A 172 14.37 3.66 2.23
C THR A 172 14.17 3.49 3.74
N ALA A 173 14.93 2.57 4.34
CA ALA A 173 14.96 2.42 5.80
C ALA A 173 15.41 3.71 6.52
N GLY A 174 16.26 4.53 5.89
CA GLY A 174 16.67 5.83 6.44
C GLY A 174 15.50 6.81 6.52
N GLU A 175 14.75 6.95 5.43
CA GLU A 175 13.56 7.82 5.39
C GLU A 175 12.48 7.35 6.37
N LEU A 176 12.28 6.03 6.52
CA LEU A 176 11.34 5.48 7.51
C LEU A 176 11.76 5.86 8.94
N ARG A 177 13.04 5.74 9.29
CA ARG A 177 13.54 6.16 10.61
C ARG A 177 13.30 7.65 10.85
N ASP A 178 13.59 8.47 9.84
CA ASP A 178 13.42 9.91 9.92
C ASP A 178 11.95 10.32 10.10
N ALA A 179 11.07 9.71 9.32
CA ALA A 179 9.63 9.93 9.38
C ALA A 179 9.01 9.39 10.67
N ALA A 180 9.53 8.29 11.21
CA ALA A 180 9.03 7.64 12.42
C ALA A 180 9.31 8.41 13.71
N ARG A 181 10.24 9.38 13.70
CA ARG A 181 10.59 10.17 14.89
C ARG A 181 9.36 10.76 15.55
N TYR A 182 9.19 10.46 16.84
CA TYR A 182 8.05 10.89 17.67
C TYR A 182 6.68 10.40 17.19
N ARG A 183 6.66 9.43 16.26
CA ARG A 183 5.43 8.83 15.72
C ARG A 183 5.37 7.35 16.08
N VAL A 184 6.39 6.59 15.73
CA VAL A 184 6.43 5.14 15.91
C VAL A 184 7.49 4.79 16.95
N ASN A 185 7.29 3.72 17.71
CA ASN A 185 8.29 3.24 18.66
C ASN A 185 9.55 2.81 17.91
N GLY A 186 10.68 3.49 18.16
CA GLY A 186 11.92 3.24 17.41
C GLY A 186 12.47 1.82 17.56
N ARG A 187 12.43 1.23 18.76
CA ARG A 187 12.90 -0.16 18.95
C ARG A 187 12.05 -1.16 18.19
N TRP A 188 10.74 -0.97 18.20
CA TRP A 188 9.83 -1.79 17.41
C TRP A 188 10.08 -1.61 15.91
N LEU A 189 10.26 -0.37 15.44
CA LEU A 189 10.57 -0.11 14.03
C LEU A 189 11.87 -0.79 13.60
N GLU A 190 12.93 -0.74 14.41
CA GLU A 190 14.18 -1.46 14.09
C GLU A 190 13.98 -2.97 14.00
N LYS A 191 13.12 -3.55 14.85
CA LYS A 191 12.74 -4.96 14.73
C LYS A 191 12.06 -5.26 13.40
N ILE A 192 11.11 -4.42 12.98
CA ILE A 192 10.42 -4.57 11.68
C ILE A 192 11.42 -4.42 10.52
N LEU A 193 12.22 -3.34 10.51
CA LEU A 193 13.21 -3.07 9.48
C LEU A 193 14.27 -4.18 9.37
N SER A 194 14.70 -4.77 10.49
CA SER A 194 15.68 -5.87 10.48
C SER A 194 15.17 -7.15 9.82
N GLN A 195 13.84 -7.29 9.74
CA GLN A 195 13.16 -8.42 9.10
C GLN A 195 12.61 -8.06 7.72
N SER A 196 12.74 -6.81 7.28
CA SER A 196 12.19 -6.32 6.01
C SER A 196 13.17 -6.48 4.86
N SER A 197 12.66 -6.53 3.63
CA SER A 197 13.39 -6.69 2.39
C SER A 197 12.70 -5.92 1.25
N PRO A 198 13.46 -5.17 0.42
CA PRO A 198 12.89 -4.44 -0.71
C PRO A 198 12.63 -5.35 -1.94
N LEU A 199 12.64 -6.67 -1.78
CA LEU A 199 12.69 -7.64 -2.88
C LEU A 199 11.42 -8.49 -3.04
N ALA A 200 10.47 -8.40 -2.12
CA ALA A 200 9.19 -9.10 -2.24
C ALA A 200 8.24 -8.28 -3.11
N ASP A 201 7.70 -8.88 -4.16
CA ASP A 201 6.73 -8.23 -5.04
C ASP A 201 5.31 -8.28 -4.46
N SER A 202 5.04 -9.25 -3.58
CA SER A 202 3.75 -9.44 -2.92
C SER A 202 3.84 -9.69 -1.39
N PRO A 203 2.74 -9.45 -0.63
CA PRO A 203 2.68 -9.80 0.79
C PRO A 203 2.93 -11.29 1.07
N LYS A 204 2.59 -12.16 0.12
CA LYS A 204 2.75 -13.61 0.26
C LYS A 204 4.18 -14.08 0.03
N GLU A 205 4.94 -13.43 -0.84
CA GLU A 205 6.39 -13.64 -0.91
C GLU A 205 7.08 -13.22 0.38
N THR A 206 6.63 -12.13 1.01
CA THR A 206 7.13 -11.70 2.33
C THR A 206 6.89 -12.80 3.38
N GLU A 207 5.67 -13.34 3.45
CA GLU A 207 5.32 -14.44 4.35
C GLU A 207 6.16 -15.69 4.08
N MET A 208 6.29 -16.09 2.80
CA MET A 208 7.13 -17.21 2.37
C MET A 208 8.60 -17.00 2.79
N ARG A 209 9.13 -15.79 2.65
CA ARG A 209 10.50 -15.43 3.06
C ARG A 209 10.69 -15.58 4.56
N LEU A 210 9.78 -15.04 5.38
CA LEU A 210 9.88 -15.12 6.83
C LEU A 210 9.81 -16.57 7.35
N LEU A 211 8.98 -17.42 6.74
CA LEU A 211 8.95 -18.86 7.04
C LEU A 211 10.25 -19.55 6.61
N THR A 212 10.74 -19.24 5.41
CA THR A 212 11.95 -19.86 4.86
C THR A 212 13.20 -19.48 5.64
N VAL A 213 13.29 -18.25 6.17
CA VAL A 213 14.39 -17.82 7.07
C VAL A 213 14.50 -18.75 8.27
N GLN A 214 13.38 -19.14 8.88
CA GLN A 214 13.38 -20.04 10.04
C GLN A 214 13.87 -21.45 9.67
N ILE A 215 13.48 -21.95 8.50
CA ILE A 215 13.94 -23.24 7.97
C ILE A 215 15.45 -23.18 7.70
N ALA A 216 15.91 -22.12 7.03
CA ALA A 216 17.32 -21.93 6.71
C ALA A 216 18.19 -21.91 7.97
N GLN A 217 17.78 -21.15 8.99
CA GLN A 217 18.47 -21.10 10.28
C GLN A 217 18.52 -22.47 10.99
N ARG A 218 17.40 -23.20 11.00
CA ARG A 218 17.31 -24.52 11.65
C ARG A 218 18.27 -25.55 11.05
N PHE A 219 18.49 -25.49 9.73
CA PHE A 219 19.31 -26.46 9.00
C PHE A 219 20.69 -25.92 8.60
N GLY A 220 21.04 -24.70 8.99
CA GLY A 220 22.32 -24.07 8.63
C GLY A 220 22.47 -23.83 7.12
N LEU A 221 21.38 -23.44 6.46
CA LEU A 221 21.33 -23.19 5.01
C LEU A 221 21.42 -21.70 4.70
N SER A 222 21.92 -21.39 3.51
CA SER A 222 21.93 -20.05 2.95
C SER A 222 20.63 -19.78 2.19
N LEU A 223 19.96 -18.69 2.55
CA LEU A 223 18.77 -18.20 1.84
C LEU A 223 19.14 -17.01 0.96
N GLN A 224 18.78 -17.08 -0.31
CA GLN A 224 18.93 -15.97 -1.26
C GLN A 224 17.57 -15.58 -1.83
N GLN A 225 17.30 -14.28 -1.94
CA GLN A 225 16.10 -13.74 -2.58
C GLN A 225 16.39 -13.39 -4.04
N GLN A 226 15.39 -13.46 -4.91
CA GLN A 226 15.46 -13.04 -6.31
C GLN A 226 16.66 -13.70 -7.05
N MET A 227 16.77 -15.03 -6.93
CA MET A 227 17.89 -15.81 -7.45
C MET A 227 17.68 -16.13 -8.94
N PRO A 228 18.49 -15.58 -9.86
CA PRO A 228 18.34 -15.87 -11.28
C PRO A 228 18.81 -17.29 -11.61
N LEU A 229 17.97 -18.02 -12.34
CA LEU A 229 18.27 -19.36 -12.85
C LEU A 229 18.62 -19.27 -14.33
N TYR A 230 19.83 -19.70 -14.69
CA TYR A 230 20.32 -19.71 -16.07
C TYR A 230 20.42 -21.12 -16.64
N SER A 231 20.16 -21.25 -17.94
CA SER A 231 20.50 -22.42 -18.77
C SER A 231 21.53 -21.99 -19.80
N GLY A 232 22.81 -22.22 -19.52
CA GLY A 232 23.91 -21.60 -20.26
C GLY A 232 23.94 -20.09 -20.02
N SER A 233 23.89 -19.28 -21.08
CA SER A 233 23.79 -17.81 -21.00
C SER A 233 22.36 -17.27 -20.93
N ARG A 234 21.35 -18.13 -21.11
CA ARG A 234 19.94 -17.73 -21.15
C ARG A 234 19.35 -17.70 -19.74
N LEU A 235 18.77 -16.57 -19.34
CA LEU A 235 17.93 -16.50 -18.13
C LEU A 235 16.64 -17.31 -18.37
N VAL A 236 16.39 -18.27 -17.49
CA VAL A 236 15.21 -19.15 -17.52
C VAL A 236 14.09 -18.52 -16.69
N THR A 237 14.39 -18.19 -15.44
CA THR A 237 13.48 -17.54 -14.50
C THR A 237 14.28 -16.87 -13.38
N ILE A 238 13.60 -16.11 -12.54
CA ILE A 238 14.12 -15.61 -11.27
C ILE A 238 13.28 -16.27 -10.18
N LEU A 239 13.92 -16.99 -9.28
CA LEU A 239 13.26 -17.61 -8.13
C LEU A 239 13.08 -16.55 -7.05
N ASP A 240 11.88 -16.43 -6.48
CA ASP A 240 11.62 -15.50 -5.38
C ASP A 240 12.57 -15.76 -4.22
N LEU A 241 12.78 -17.05 -3.89
CA LEU A 241 13.73 -17.50 -2.89
C LEU A 241 14.48 -18.75 -3.35
N ALA A 242 15.70 -18.93 -2.85
CA ALA A 242 16.49 -20.15 -3.03
C ALA A 242 17.20 -20.54 -1.73
N LEU A 243 17.06 -21.81 -1.35
CA LEU A 243 17.95 -22.47 -0.38
C LEU A 243 19.12 -23.06 -1.17
N VAL A 244 20.30 -22.48 -0.99
CA VAL A 244 21.43 -22.63 -1.93
C VAL A 244 22.02 -24.05 -1.90
N GLU A 245 22.32 -24.58 -0.72
CA GLU A 245 22.98 -25.87 -0.54
C GLU A 245 22.15 -27.05 -1.05
N PRO A 246 20.84 -27.17 -0.71
CA PRO A 246 20.01 -28.25 -1.23
C PRO A 246 19.52 -27.98 -2.66
N LYS A 247 19.82 -26.81 -3.25
CA LYS A 247 19.37 -26.38 -4.58
C LYS A 247 17.84 -26.39 -4.73
N ILE A 248 17.16 -25.87 -3.70
CA ILE A 248 15.69 -25.77 -3.69
C ILE A 248 15.32 -24.32 -4.01
N GLY A 249 14.59 -24.12 -5.11
CA GLY A 249 13.95 -22.85 -5.44
C GLY A 249 12.51 -22.82 -4.95
N LEU A 250 12.06 -21.65 -4.51
CA LEU A 250 10.68 -21.38 -4.11
C LEU A 250 10.15 -20.22 -4.94
N MET A 251 8.94 -20.37 -5.45
CA MET A 251 8.21 -19.33 -6.17
C MET A 251 6.79 -19.28 -5.62
N TYR A 252 6.28 -18.07 -5.40
CA TYR A 252 4.90 -17.82 -5.07
C TYR A 252 4.12 -17.59 -6.36
N ASP A 253 3.25 -18.53 -6.70
CA ASP A 253 2.36 -18.42 -7.86
C ASP A 253 1.17 -17.52 -7.50
N GLY A 254 1.27 -16.25 -7.88
CA GLY A 254 0.21 -15.26 -7.72
C GLY A 254 -0.84 -15.34 -8.84
N SER A 255 -1.99 -14.69 -8.62
CA SER A 255 -3.14 -14.64 -9.54
C SER A 255 -2.88 -14.04 -10.94
N HIS A 256 -1.65 -13.68 -11.29
CA HIS A 256 -1.23 -13.28 -12.64
C HIS A 256 -1.01 -14.47 -13.59
N HIS A 257 -1.02 -15.71 -13.08
CA HIS A 257 -0.98 -16.92 -13.92
C HIS A 257 -2.33 -17.33 -14.54
N TRP A 258 -3.41 -16.56 -14.32
CA TRP A 258 -4.73 -16.84 -14.94
C TRP A 258 -4.93 -16.18 -16.31
N GLU A 259 -4.11 -15.20 -16.68
CA GLU A 259 -4.09 -14.63 -18.03
C GLU A 259 -3.13 -15.46 -18.90
N TYR A 260 -3.61 -16.64 -19.29
CA TYR A 260 -3.02 -17.48 -20.32
C TYR A 260 -3.16 -16.78 -21.69
N ASP A 261 -2.27 -15.82 -21.97
CA ASP A 261 -2.05 -15.31 -23.32
C ASP A 261 -0.54 -15.34 -23.67
N GLN A 262 0.08 -16.52 -23.47
CA GLN A 262 1.29 -16.91 -24.19
C GLN A 262 1.21 -18.40 -24.56
N ARG A 263 0.68 -18.66 -25.76
CA ARG A 263 1.03 -19.83 -26.59
C ARG A 263 1.73 -19.33 -27.83
#